data_AF-A0A968HJ55-F1
#
_entry.id   AF-A0A968HJ55-F1
#
_cell.length_a   1.000
_cell.length_b   1.000
_cell.length_c   1.000
_cell.angle_alpha   90.00
_cell.angle_beta   90.00
_cell.angle_gamma   90.00
#
_symmetry.space_group_name_H-M   'P 1'
#
loop_
_entity.id
_entity.type
_entity.pdbx_description
1 polymer ?
#
loop_
_entity_poly.entity_id
_entity_poly.type
_entity_poly.pdbx_seq_one_letter_code
_entity_poly.pdbx_strand_id
1 'polypeptide(L)'
;MDVSSGFDRSAIAWLQHYSKHRFTGELQVRAVADATAQWSLFFCLGRLIWATGGCHPHRRISRIWRRHHLDKAFLGEFLLGDRSEVERYTLLADLLARRYLTQVQVQAIASDALQEVLLTSCKPTSMGNLSFKKIPMGR
;
A
#
# COMPACT_ATOMS: atom_id res chain seq x y z
N MET A 1 24.52 -1.98 19.66
CA MET A 1 23.10 -1.65 19.87
C MET A 1 22.43 -1.71 18.51
N ASP A 2 21.96 -2.90 18.13
CA ASP A 2 21.24 -3.11 16.88
C ASP A 2 19.78 -2.74 17.08
N VAL A 3 19.35 -1.63 16.50
CA VAL A 3 17.92 -1.28 16.44
C VAL A 3 17.33 -2.08 15.29
N SER A 4 17.11 -3.37 15.51
CA SER A 4 16.28 -4.19 14.63
C SER A 4 14.81 -3.80 14.85
N SER A 5 14.37 -2.74 14.18
CA SER A 5 12.97 -2.34 14.05
C SER A 5 12.24 -3.43 13.25
N GLY A 6 11.82 -4.48 13.96
CA GLY A 6 11.27 -5.69 13.39
C GLY A 6 9.86 -5.47 12.85
N PHE A 7 9.74 -5.31 11.54
CA PHE A 7 8.59 -5.87 10.85
C PHE A 7 8.54 -7.36 11.23
N ASP A 8 7.56 -7.74 12.05
CA ASP A 8 7.49 -9.04 12.73
C ASP A 8 7.83 -10.21 11.77
N ARG A 9 8.62 -11.19 12.23
CA ARG A 9 8.91 -12.42 11.48
C ARG A 9 7.63 -13.08 10.97
N SER A 10 6.53 -12.93 11.72
CA SER A 10 5.20 -13.39 11.31
C SER A 10 4.70 -12.69 10.04
N ALA A 11 4.85 -11.37 9.94
CA ALA A 11 4.38 -10.58 8.78
C ALA A 11 5.18 -10.91 7.51
N ILE A 12 6.51 -11.09 7.63
CA ILE A 12 7.34 -11.54 6.51
C ILE A 12 6.89 -12.93 6.02
N ALA A 13 6.61 -13.84 6.94
CA ALA A 13 6.13 -15.18 6.60
C ALA A 13 4.78 -15.14 5.85
N TRP A 14 3.85 -14.25 6.23
CA TRP A 14 2.60 -14.03 5.51
C TRP A 14 2.83 -13.50 4.10
N LEU A 15 3.68 -12.48 3.93
CA LEU A 15 4.02 -11.95 2.60
C LEU A 15 4.64 -13.03 1.70
N GLN A 16 5.58 -13.81 2.24
CA GLN A 16 6.19 -14.93 1.53
C GLN A 16 5.17 -16.02 1.17
N HIS A 17 4.26 -16.34 2.09
CA HIS A 17 3.18 -17.30 1.85
C HIS A 17 2.33 -16.88 0.65
N TYR A 18 1.78 -15.66 0.66
CA TYR A 18 0.92 -15.19 -0.43
C TYR A 18 1.66 -15.02 -1.75
N SER A 19 2.95 -14.67 -1.70
CA SER A 19 3.78 -14.63 -2.89
C SER A 19 3.95 -16.01 -3.52
N LYS A 20 4.31 -17.03 -2.72
CA LYS A 20 4.49 -18.42 -3.20
C LYS A 20 3.20 -19.03 -3.77
N HIS A 21 2.05 -18.70 -3.19
CA HIS A 21 0.75 -19.27 -3.59
C HIS A 21 0.06 -18.51 -4.72
N ARG A 22 0.76 -17.57 -5.39
CA ARG A 22 0.22 -16.76 -6.50
C ARG A 22 -1.11 -16.07 -6.13
N PHE A 23 -1.23 -15.61 -4.88
CA PHE A 23 -2.45 -14.99 -4.40
C PHE A 23 -2.82 -13.76 -5.23
N THR A 24 -4.11 -13.61 -5.52
CA THR A 24 -4.69 -12.42 -6.13
C THR A 24 -5.80 -11.93 -5.22
N GLY A 25 -5.71 -10.67 -4.79
CA GLY A 25 -6.66 -10.08 -3.87
C GLY A 25 -5.99 -9.17 -2.86
N GLU A 26 -6.73 -8.85 -1.81
CA GLU A 26 -6.31 -7.94 -0.75
C GLU A 26 -5.97 -8.73 0.51
N LEU A 27 -4.85 -8.39 1.12
CA LEU A 27 -4.47 -8.80 2.47
C LEU A 27 -4.63 -7.58 3.39
N GLN A 28 -5.67 -7.59 4.21
CA GLN A 28 -5.88 -6.60 5.25
C GLN A 28 -5.03 -6.96 6.47
N VAL A 29 -4.24 -6.00 6.93
CA VAL A 29 -3.41 -6.09 8.12
C VAL A 29 -3.95 -5.06 9.12
N ARG A 30 -4.24 -5.46 10.35
CA ARG A 30 -4.65 -4.52 11.41
C ARG A 30 -3.76 -4.69 12.63
N ALA A 31 -3.37 -3.58 13.23
CA ALA A 31 -2.73 -3.61 14.54
C ALA A 31 -3.78 -3.98 15.60
N VAL A 32 -3.51 -4.99 16.42
CA VAL A 32 -4.43 -5.38 17.51
C VAL A 32 -4.47 -4.28 18.58
N ALA A 33 -3.34 -3.61 18.81
CA ALA A 33 -3.21 -2.54 19.79
C ALA A 33 -3.77 -1.18 19.33
N ASP A 34 -4.01 -0.98 18.02
CA ASP A 34 -4.62 0.23 17.48
C ASP A 34 -5.58 -0.15 16.35
N ALA A 35 -6.88 -0.25 16.69
CA ALA A 35 -7.92 -0.61 15.75
C ALA A 35 -8.08 0.39 14.58
N THR A 36 -7.52 1.61 14.71
CA THR A 36 -7.53 2.62 13.65
C THR A 36 -6.36 2.46 12.67
N ALA A 37 -5.31 1.73 13.07
CA ALA A 37 -4.19 1.39 12.20
C ALA A 37 -4.50 0.11 11.41
N GLN A 38 -5.07 0.31 10.23
CA GLN A 38 -5.28 -0.72 9.22
C GLN A 38 -4.42 -0.44 7.99
N TRP A 39 -3.91 -1.51 7.39
CA TRP A 39 -3.26 -1.52 6.10
C TRP A 39 -3.96 -2.51 5.17
N SER A 40 -3.91 -2.23 3.87
CA SER A 40 -4.38 -3.13 2.83
C SER A 40 -3.24 -3.35 1.84
N LEU A 41 -2.88 -4.60 1.60
CA LEU A 41 -1.82 -5.02 0.70
C LEU A 41 -2.44 -5.77 -0.47
N PHE A 42 -2.27 -5.27 -1.68
CA PHE A 42 -2.91 -5.83 -2.87
C PHE A 42 -1.93 -6.69 -3.64
N PHE A 43 -2.33 -7.93 -3.88
CA PHE A 43 -1.56 -8.91 -4.63
C PHE A 43 -2.23 -9.20 -5.98
N CYS A 44 -1.39 -9.41 -6.99
CA CYS A 44 -1.78 -9.98 -8.28
C CYS A 44 -0.78 -11.09 -8.64
N LEU A 45 -1.27 -12.33 -8.75
CA LEU A 45 -0.46 -13.51 -9.06
C LEU A 45 0.76 -13.66 -8.13
N GLY A 46 0.61 -13.34 -6.84
CA GLY A 46 1.67 -13.42 -5.83
C GLY A 46 2.65 -12.23 -5.84
N ARG A 47 2.42 -11.23 -6.69
CA ARG A 47 3.18 -9.98 -6.68
C ARG A 47 2.42 -8.95 -5.89
N LEU A 48 3.06 -8.36 -4.90
CA LEU A 48 2.55 -7.20 -4.18
C LEU A 48 2.62 -5.99 -5.11
N ILE A 49 1.47 -5.48 -5.54
CA ILE A 49 1.35 -4.43 -6.57
C ILE A 49 0.96 -3.07 -6.01
N TRP A 50 0.37 -3.05 -4.82
CA TRP A 50 -0.07 -1.82 -4.16
C TRP A 50 -0.17 -2.05 -2.66
N ALA A 51 -0.01 -0.99 -1.89
CA ALA A 51 -0.29 -1.02 -0.46
C ALA A 51 -0.80 0.33 -0.01
N THR A 52 -1.59 0.30 1.06
CA THR A 52 -2.20 1.50 1.60
C THR A 52 -2.59 1.36 3.07
N GLY A 53 -3.15 2.43 3.65
CA GLY A 53 -3.54 2.56 5.04
C GLY A 53 -2.45 3.22 5.89
N GLY A 54 -2.51 3.00 7.20
CA GLY A 54 -1.66 3.68 8.18
C GLY A 54 -2.03 5.16 8.39
N CYS A 55 -1.20 5.87 9.15
CA CYS A 55 -1.47 7.23 9.56
C CYS A 55 -1.14 8.22 8.42
N HIS A 56 -2.17 8.85 7.84
CA HIS A 56 -2.12 9.92 6.83
C HIS A 56 -1.91 9.53 5.34
N PRO A 57 -2.89 8.84 4.71
CA PRO A 57 -2.84 8.49 3.28
C PRO A 57 -2.71 9.70 2.34
N HIS A 58 -3.41 10.81 2.63
CA HIS A 58 -3.38 12.02 1.79
C HIS A 58 -1.98 12.66 1.75
N ARG A 59 -1.28 12.67 2.90
CA ARG A 59 0.07 13.23 3.01
C ARG A 59 1.07 12.37 2.25
N ARG A 60 0.96 11.04 2.34
CA ARG A 60 1.76 10.08 1.56
C ARG A 60 1.61 10.35 0.07
N ILE A 61 0.38 10.31 -0.44
CA ILE A 61 0.08 10.53 -1.86
C ILE A 61 0.67 11.86 -2.33
N SER A 62 0.44 12.94 -1.59
CA SER A 62 0.97 14.27 -1.92
C SER A 62 2.50 14.34 -1.94
N ARG A 63 3.18 13.51 -1.14
CA ARG A 63 4.65 13.42 -1.14
C ARG A 63 5.16 12.63 -2.34
N ILE A 64 4.55 11.48 -2.62
CA ILE A 64 4.90 10.64 -3.77
C ILE A 64 4.68 11.42 -5.07
N TRP A 65 3.54 12.12 -5.20
CA TRP A 65 3.21 12.92 -6.39
C TRP A 65 4.26 14.00 -6.68
N ARG A 66 4.69 14.71 -5.64
CA ARG A 66 5.73 15.75 -5.76
C ARG A 66 7.09 15.16 -6.08
N ARG A 67 7.45 14.02 -5.48
CA ARG A 67 8.74 13.34 -5.71
C ARG A 67 8.90 12.89 -7.16
N HIS A 68 7.83 12.39 -7.78
CA HIS A 68 7.85 11.92 -9.16
C HIS A 68 7.52 13.01 -10.19
N HIS A 69 7.47 14.28 -9.76
CA HIS A 69 7.19 15.44 -10.62
C HIS A 69 5.93 15.26 -11.48
N LEU A 70 4.90 14.63 -10.92
CA LEU A 70 3.66 14.35 -11.64
C LEU A 70 2.83 15.63 -11.77
N ASP A 71 2.01 15.69 -12.82
CA ASP A 71 1.12 16.81 -13.07
C ASP A 71 0.14 16.99 -11.89
N LYS A 72 0.06 18.23 -11.39
CA LYS A 72 -0.82 18.63 -10.29
C LYS A 72 -2.29 18.57 -10.67
N ALA A 73 -2.62 18.61 -11.96
CA ALA A 73 -3.99 18.46 -12.45
C ALA A 73 -4.65 17.16 -11.93
N PHE A 74 -3.89 16.06 -11.91
CA PHE A 74 -4.37 14.74 -11.46
C PHE A 74 -4.22 14.52 -9.94
N LEU A 75 -3.41 15.33 -9.25
CA LEU A 75 -3.29 15.24 -7.79
C LEU A 75 -4.63 15.56 -7.12
N GLY A 76 -5.35 16.53 -7.68
CA GLY A 76 -6.72 16.85 -7.25
C GLY A 76 -7.59 15.60 -7.33
N GLU A 77 -7.67 14.93 -8.49
CA GLU A 77 -8.49 13.72 -8.67
C GLU A 77 -8.11 12.57 -7.74
N PHE A 78 -6.83 12.45 -7.40
CA PHE A 78 -6.29 11.44 -6.49
C PHE A 78 -6.60 11.71 -5.00
N LEU A 79 -6.71 12.98 -4.64
CA LEU A 79 -7.01 13.45 -3.28
C LEU A 79 -8.50 13.78 -3.07
N LEU A 80 -9.25 14.02 -4.14
CA LEU A 80 -10.66 14.38 -4.14
C LEU A 80 -11.54 13.14 -3.89
N GLY A 81 -12.40 13.27 -2.89
CA GLY A 81 -13.41 12.29 -2.55
C GLY A 81 -12.94 11.25 -1.53
N ASP A 82 -13.92 10.62 -0.88
CA ASP A 82 -13.73 9.43 -0.05
C ASP A 82 -13.51 8.20 -0.95
N ARG A 83 -12.50 8.28 -1.83
CA ARG A 83 -12.13 7.16 -2.69
C ARG A 83 -11.52 6.07 -1.82
N SER A 84 -12.01 4.86 -2.01
CA SER A 84 -11.31 3.67 -1.59
C SER A 84 -9.96 3.59 -2.28
N GLU A 85 -9.05 2.85 -1.66
CA GLU A 85 -7.70 2.69 -2.19
C GLU A 85 -7.65 1.82 -3.44
N VAL A 86 -8.66 0.96 -3.62
CA VAL A 86 -8.89 0.25 -4.88
C VAL A 86 -9.19 1.25 -5.99
N GLU A 87 -10.06 2.23 -5.75
CA GLU A 87 -10.35 3.29 -6.74
C GLU A 87 -9.12 4.14 -7.04
N ARG A 88 -8.26 4.42 -6.03
CA ARG A 88 -6.98 5.12 -6.27
C ARG A 88 -6.03 4.30 -7.15
N TYR A 89 -5.93 2.99 -6.92
CA TYR A 89 -5.12 2.11 -7.78
C TYR A 89 -5.70 2.04 -9.20
N THR A 90 -7.02 1.91 -9.35
CA THR A 90 -7.69 1.92 -10.65
C THR A 90 -7.46 3.24 -11.39
N LEU A 91 -7.47 4.38 -10.68
CA LEU A 91 -7.13 5.67 -11.26
C LEU A 91 -5.69 5.71 -11.81
N LEU A 92 -4.71 5.09 -11.14
CA LEU A 92 -3.35 4.97 -11.71
C LEU A 92 -3.33 4.12 -12.98
N ALA A 93 -4.10 3.03 -13.00
CA ALA A 93 -4.22 2.19 -14.19
C ALA A 93 -4.88 2.94 -15.36
N ASP A 94 -5.90 3.75 -15.08
CA ASP A 94 -6.57 4.60 -16.07
C ASP A 94 -5.63 5.70 -16.60
N LEU A 95 -4.87 6.36 -15.72
CA LEU A 95 -3.89 7.37 -16.11
C LEU A 95 -2.75 6.78 -16.95
N LEU A 96 -2.34 5.54 -16.67
CA LEU A 96 -1.39 4.79 -17.49
C LEU A 96 -1.97 4.44 -18.87
N ALA A 97 -3.21 3.93 -18.91
CA ALA A 97 -3.90 3.57 -20.14
C ALA A 97 -4.08 4.79 -21.05
N ARG A 98 -4.37 5.95 -20.46
CA ARG A 98 -4.52 7.24 -21.14
C ARG A 98 -3.19 7.95 -21.43
N ARG A 99 -2.04 7.35 -21.08
CA ARG A 99 -0.68 7.88 -21.29
C ARG A 99 -0.35 9.17 -20.53
N TYR A 100 -1.14 9.52 -19.51
CA TYR A 100 -0.80 10.61 -18.59
C TYR A 100 0.31 10.21 -17.63
N LEU A 101 0.44 8.91 -17.34
CA LEU A 101 1.55 8.33 -16.60
C LEU A 101 2.27 7.28 -17.45
N THR A 102 3.57 7.17 -17.24
CA THR A 102 4.39 6.08 -17.78
C THR A 102 4.36 4.87 -16.85
N GLN A 103 4.67 3.69 -17.39
CA GLN A 103 4.78 2.48 -16.59
C GLN A 103 5.83 2.62 -15.47
N VAL A 104 6.94 3.32 -15.76
CA VAL A 104 8.00 3.62 -14.79
C VAL A 104 7.47 4.48 -13.64
N GLN A 105 6.68 5.52 -13.95
CA GLN A 105 6.07 6.36 -12.91
C GLN A 105 5.08 5.57 -12.06
N VAL A 106 4.20 4.75 -12.65
CA VAL A 106 3.27 3.93 -11.88
C VAL A 106 3.99 2.93 -10.98
N GLN A 107 5.03 2.27 -11.49
CA GLN A 107 5.86 1.36 -10.69
C GLN A 107 6.56 2.10 -9.54
N ALA A 108 7.07 3.31 -9.79
CA ALA A 108 7.75 4.10 -8.76
C ALA A 108 6.78 4.60 -7.69
N ILE A 109 5.58 5.05 -8.08
CA ILE A 109 4.50 5.43 -7.16
C ILE A 109 4.10 4.22 -6.30
N ALA A 110 3.88 3.06 -6.93
CA ALA A 110 3.53 1.83 -6.22
C ALA A 110 4.63 1.38 -5.26
N SER A 111 5.89 1.44 -5.68
CA SER A 111 7.04 1.10 -4.86
C SER A 111 7.20 2.04 -3.67
N ASP A 112 7.07 3.35 -3.87
CA ASP A 112 7.12 4.33 -2.79
C ASP A 112 5.94 4.17 -1.82
N ALA A 113 4.73 3.92 -2.33
CA ALA A 113 3.56 3.66 -1.49
C ALA A 113 3.76 2.40 -0.65
N LEU A 114 4.34 1.34 -1.24
CA LEU A 114 4.71 0.11 -0.57
C LEU A 114 5.75 0.33 0.52
N GLN A 115 6.85 1.02 0.19
CA GLN A 115 7.89 1.34 1.17
C GLN A 115 7.32 2.17 2.30
N GLU A 116 6.53 3.20 2.01
CA GLU A 116 5.91 4.00 3.05
C GLU A 116 4.94 3.19 3.90
N VAL A 117 4.10 2.32 3.33
CA VAL A 117 3.17 1.51 4.12
C VAL A 117 3.90 0.51 5.00
N LEU A 118 4.89 -0.19 4.44
CA LEU A 118 5.65 -1.23 5.14
C LEU A 118 6.62 -0.65 6.18
N LEU A 119 7.15 0.57 5.95
CA LEU A 119 8.14 1.21 6.82
C LEU A 119 7.54 2.29 7.75
N THR A 120 6.36 2.84 7.43
CA THR A 120 5.64 3.81 8.29
C THR A 120 4.65 3.09 9.20
N SER A 121 5.10 2.02 9.85
CA SER A 121 4.46 1.51 11.06
C SER A 121 4.36 2.69 12.04
N CYS A 122 3.13 3.11 12.34
CA CYS A 122 2.84 4.22 13.22
C CYS A 122 3.46 4.00 14.62
N LYS A 123 4.63 4.59 14.87
CA LYS A 123 5.37 4.63 16.17
C LYS A 123 5.70 3.27 16.84
N PRO A 124 6.82 3.19 17.57
CA PRO A 124 7.30 1.94 18.20
C PRO A 124 6.61 1.62 19.54
N THR A 125 5.28 1.73 19.65
CA THR A 125 4.59 1.49 20.94
C THR A 125 3.41 0.52 20.86
N SER A 126 3.03 0.09 19.65
CA SER A 126 1.84 -0.75 19.47
C SER A 126 2.08 -1.96 18.55
N MET A 127 3.31 -2.45 18.44
CA MET A 127 3.62 -3.72 17.74
C MET A 127 3.26 -4.95 18.59
N GLY A 128 2.14 -4.89 19.30
CA GLY A 128 1.51 -6.05 19.91
C GLY A 128 0.50 -6.62 18.92
N ASN A 129 0.78 -7.82 18.42
CA ASN A 129 -0.03 -8.68 17.55
C ASN A 129 -0.64 -7.99 16.29
N LEU A 130 -0.30 -8.50 15.11
CA LEU A 130 -0.98 -8.15 13.87
C LEU A 130 -2.06 -9.19 13.58
N SER A 131 -3.23 -8.74 13.14
CA SER A 131 -4.25 -9.62 12.57
C SER A 131 -4.27 -9.51 11.05
N PHE A 132 -4.43 -10.65 10.39
CA PHE A 132 -4.39 -10.77 8.94
C PHE A 132 -5.72 -11.31 8.44
N LYS A 133 -6.32 -10.62 7.47
CA LYS A 133 -7.56 -11.05 6.80
C LYS A 133 -7.35 -11.03 5.29
N LYS A 134 -7.53 -12.18 4.64
CA LYS A 134 -7.50 -12.28 3.18
C LYS A 134 -8.88 -11.98 2.59
N ILE A 135 -8.89 -11.24 1.51
CA ILE A 135 -10.06 -10.98 0.66
C ILE A 135 -9.65 -11.36 -0.77
N PRO A 136 -10.01 -12.57 -1.24
CA PRO A 136 -9.71 -12.96 -2.60
C PRO A 136 -10.48 -12.07 -3.59
N MET A 137 -9.79 -11.57 -4.61
CA MET A 137 -10.45 -10.96 -5.77
C MET A 137 -10.55 -12.04 -6.84
N GLY A 138 -11.77 -12.28 -7.31
CA GLY A 138 -12.11 -13.43 -8.16
C GLY A 138 -11.29 -13.52 -9.45
N ARG A 139 -11.19 -14.74 -9.97
CA ARG A 139 -11.10 -14.97 -11.41
C ARG A 139 -12.50 -15.21 -11.94
#